data_AF-A0A937QZ08-F1
#
_entry.id   AF-A0A937QZ08-F1
#
_cell.length_a   1.000
_cell.length_b   1.000
_cell.length_c   1.000
_cell.angle_alpha   90.00
_cell.angle_beta   90.00
_cell.angle_gamma   90.00
#
_symmetry.space_group_name_H-M   'P 1'
#
loop_
_entity.id
_entity.type
_entity.pdbx_description
1 polymer ?
#
loop_
_entity_poly.entity_id
_entity_poly.type
_entity_poly.pdbx_seq_one_letter_code
_entity_poly.pdbx_strand_id
1 'polypeptide(L)'
;GMTIDAAAEIAAILTTGGICGIEPSCGGAGASYTPSGPVAKDEWHEGYLIEYAARIKEAVDVPVMVVGGLRDPKMMEEVVETGKGDLISMCRPFIREPDLINRWLSGDTSPSTCESCDGCLKETMRGRKLRCVQVTRVDGTRKEN
;
A
#
# COMPACT_ATOMS: atom_id res chain seq x y z
N GLY A 1 -20.63 5.57 -4.62
CA GLY A 1 -19.17 5.78 -4.84
C GLY A 1 -18.84 5.43 -6.27
N MET A 2 -17.61 5.70 -6.71
CA MET A 2 -17.10 5.26 -8.01
C MET A 2 -17.07 3.71 -8.07
N THR A 3 -17.52 3.11 -9.15
CA THR A 3 -17.45 1.65 -9.36
C THR A 3 -16.09 1.25 -9.92
N ILE A 4 -15.74 -0.04 -9.81
CA ILE A 4 -14.48 -0.54 -10.36
C ILE A 4 -14.44 -0.46 -11.89
N ASP A 5 -15.56 -0.73 -12.57
CA ASP A 5 -15.61 -0.61 -14.03
C ASP A 5 -15.44 0.84 -14.48
N ALA A 6 -16.05 1.80 -13.78
CA ALA A 6 -15.83 3.22 -14.05
C ALA A 6 -14.37 3.65 -13.79
N ALA A 7 -13.73 3.10 -12.75
CA ALA A 7 -12.32 3.35 -12.49
C ALA A 7 -11.42 2.76 -13.59
N ALA A 8 -11.73 1.59 -14.12
CA ALA A 8 -11.02 0.96 -15.23
C ALA A 8 -11.19 1.76 -16.55
N GLU A 9 -12.39 2.26 -16.83
CA GLU A 9 -12.64 3.15 -17.97
C GLU A 9 -11.83 4.45 -17.87
N ILE A 10 -11.81 5.08 -16.68
CA ILE A 10 -11.01 6.28 -16.44
C ILE A 10 -9.52 5.98 -16.62
N ALA A 11 -9.04 4.85 -16.09
CA ALA A 11 -7.66 4.42 -16.25
C ALA A 11 -7.28 4.29 -17.73
N ALA A 12 -8.13 3.65 -18.55
CA ALA A 12 -7.93 3.53 -19.99
C ALA A 12 -7.93 4.89 -20.71
N ILE A 13 -8.80 5.83 -20.31
CA ILE A 13 -8.77 7.20 -20.86
C ILE A 13 -7.45 7.89 -20.51
N LEU A 14 -6.97 7.76 -19.27
CA LEU A 14 -5.74 8.38 -18.81
C LEU A 14 -4.50 7.85 -19.53
N THR A 15 -4.47 6.57 -19.92
CA THR A 15 -3.35 6.03 -20.72
C THR A 15 -3.29 6.66 -22.11
N THR A 16 -4.43 6.97 -22.74
CA THR A 16 -4.43 7.75 -24.01
C THR A 16 -3.85 9.15 -23.85
N GLY A 17 -3.87 9.70 -22.64
CA GLY A 17 -3.26 10.97 -22.28
C GLY A 17 -1.75 10.90 -22.03
N GLY A 18 -1.12 9.73 -22.13
CA GLY A 18 0.33 9.54 -21.99
C GLY A 18 0.82 9.28 -20.56
N ILE A 19 -0.06 8.90 -19.63
CA ILE A 19 0.37 8.39 -18.31
C ILE A 19 1.16 7.09 -18.51
N CYS A 20 2.27 6.93 -17.79
CA CYS A 20 3.18 5.79 -17.93
C CYS A 20 3.01 4.68 -16.89
N GLY A 21 2.00 4.79 -16.00
CA GLY A 21 1.71 3.79 -14.98
C GLY A 21 0.56 4.22 -14.07
N ILE A 22 -0.11 3.25 -13.46
CA ILE A 22 -1.29 3.48 -12.63
C ILE A 22 -1.11 2.83 -11.27
N GLU A 23 -1.36 3.57 -10.19
CA GLU A 23 -1.50 3.04 -8.84
C GLU A 23 -2.96 3.24 -8.39
N PRO A 24 -3.82 2.21 -8.48
CA PRO A 24 -5.18 2.32 -8.01
C PRO A 24 -5.22 2.28 -6.49
N SER A 25 -5.69 3.37 -5.90
CA SER A 25 -5.93 3.48 -4.47
C SER A 25 -7.42 3.66 -4.19
N CYS A 26 -7.81 3.53 -2.93
CA CYS A 26 -9.13 3.92 -2.48
C CYS A 26 -9.00 4.90 -1.30
N GLY A 27 -10.06 5.68 -1.09
CA GLY A 27 -10.07 6.78 -0.12
C GLY A 27 -10.32 8.12 -0.80
N GLY A 28 -11.14 8.96 -0.17
CA GLY A 28 -11.50 10.30 -0.65
C GLY A 28 -11.93 11.16 0.52
N ALA A 29 -12.10 12.46 0.31
CA ALA A 29 -12.63 13.36 1.34
C ALA A 29 -14.00 12.84 1.81
N GLY A 30 -14.10 12.40 3.08
CA GLY A 30 -15.31 11.80 3.64
C GLY A 30 -15.35 10.26 3.63
N ALA A 31 -14.36 9.57 3.06
CA ALA A 31 -14.15 8.17 3.39
C ALA A 31 -13.79 8.11 4.88
N SER A 32 -14.51 7.32 5.66
CA SER A 32 -14.16 7.05 7.05
C SER A 32 -12.72 6.57 7.08
N TYR A 33 -11.79 7.45 7.45
CA TYR A 33 -10.44 7.08 7.84
C TYR A 33 -10.61 6.30 9.14
N THR A 34 -10.92 5.02 9.01
CA THR A 34 -10.77 4.13 10.15
C THR A 34 -9.28 4.02 10.42
N PRO A 35 -8.88 3.64 11.64
CA PRO A 35 -7.51 3.28 11.95
C PRO A 35 -6.87 2.23 11.01
N SER A 36 -7.64 1.66 10.05
CA SER A 36 -7.23 0.60 9.13
C SER A 36 -7.19 1.07 7.67
N GLY A 37 -7.48 2.35 7.40
CA GLY A 37 -7.60 2.92 6.05
C GLY A 37 -9.06 3.20 5.65
N PRO A 38 -9.33 3.39 4.34
CA PRO A 38 -10.66 3.74 3.81
C PRO A 38 -11.68 2.58 3.85
N VAL A 39 -11.27 1.43 4.37
CA VAL A 39 -12.09 0.24 4.54
C VAL A 39 -12.57 0.21 6.00
N ALA A 40 -13.78 -0.31 6.25
CA ALA A 40 -14.22 -0.54 7.62
C ALA A 40 -13.17 -1.39 8.36
N LYS A 41 -12.98 -1.17 9.66
CA LYS A 41 -11.99 -1.92 10.46
C LYS A 41 -12.17 -3.44 10.34
N ASP A 42 -13.42 -3.87 10.17
CA ASP A 42 -13.80 -5.29 10.08
C ASP A 42 -13.63 -5.88 8.67
N GLU A 43 -13.38 -5.04 7.66
CA GLU A 43 -13.15 -5.43 6.26
C GLU A 43 -11.66 -5.35 5.88
N TRP A 44 -10.81 -4.83 6.78
CA TRP A 44 -9.38 -4.78 6.54
C TRP A 44 -8.78 -6.19 6.51
N HIS A 45 -8.10 -6.47 5.41
CA HIS A 45 -7.23 -7.61 5.25
C HIS A 45 -6.04 -7.17 4.41
N GLU A 46 -4.93 -7.89 4.52
CA GLU A 46 -3.79 -7.65 3.65
C GLU A 46 -4.18 -7.87 2.18
N GLY A 47 -3.80 -6.94 1.30
CA GLY A 47 -4.07 -7.07 -0.13
C GLY A 47 -5.49 -6.72 -0.56
N TYR A 48 -6.25 -5.96 0.23
CA TYR A 48 -7.67 -5.65 -0.04
C TYR A 48 -7.98 -4.91 -1.35
N LEU A 49 -6.96 -4.43 -2.06
CA LEU A 49 -7.07 -3.78 -3.38
C LEU A 49 -6.53 -4.61 -4.54
N ILE A 50 -6.02 -5.83 -4.30
CA ILE A 50 -5.43 -6.68 -5.34
C ILE A 50 -6.41 -6.92 -6.49
N GLU A 51 -7.65 -7.32 -6.19
CA GLU A 51 -8.64 -7.62 -7.22
C GLU A 51 -9.09 -6.36 -8.00
N TYR A 52 -9.07 -5.20 -7.35
CA TYR A 52 -9.33 -3.92 -8.00
C TYR A 52 -8.20 -3.55 -8.96
N ALA A 53 -6.95 -3.75 -8.55
CA ALA A 53 -5.79 -3.52 -9.40
C ALA A 53 -5.76 -4.46 -10.59
N ALA A 54 -6.07 -5.75 -10.38
CA ALA A 54 -6.16 -6.75 -11.44
C ALA A 54 -7.20 -6.35 -12.50
N ARG A 55 -8.39 -5.94 -12.08
CA ARG A 55 -9.45 -5.49 -13.00
C ARG A 55 -9.06 -4.24 -13.80
N ILE A 56 -8.29 -3.33 -13.22
CA ILE A 56 -7.77 -2.15 -13.92
C ILE A 56 -6.67 -2.56 -14.91
N LYS A 57 -5.79 -3.49 -14.52
CA LYS A 57 -4.74 -4.02 -15.39
C LYS A 57 -5.31 -4.67 -16.66
N GLU A 58 -6.45 -5.34 -16.57
CA GLU A 58 -7.15 -5.88 -17.75
C GLU A 58 -7.59 -4.81 -18.77
N ALA A 59 -7.68 -3.53 -18.36
CA ALA A 59 -8.16 -2.43 -19.18
C ALA A 59 -7.04 -1.52 -19.71
N VAL A 60 -5.77 -1.74 -19.35
CA VAL A 60 -4.66 -0.83 -19.66
C VAL A 60 -3.39 -1.54 -20.11
N ASP A 61 -2.61 -0.88 -20.98
CA ASP A 61 -1.33 -1.39 -21.48
C ASP A 61 -0.10 -0.82 -20.74
N VAL A 62 -0.31 -0.05 -19.66
CA VAL A 62 0.77 0.54 -18.85
C VAL A 62 0.90 -0.22 -17.52
N PRO A 63 2.09 -0.21 -16.88
CA PRO A 63 2.30 -0.91 -15.62
C PRO A 63 1.31 -0.48 -14.51
N VAL A 64 0.78 -1.47 -13.79
CA VAL A 64 -0.11 -1.27 -12.64
C VAL A 64 0.61 -1.63 -11.32
N MET A 65 0.69 -0.65 -10.41
CA MET A 65 1.29 -0.78 -9.08
C MET A 65 0.22 -1.10 -8.04
N VAL A 66 0.33 -2.24 -7.38
CA VAL A 66 -0.67 -2.69 -6.39
C VAL A 66 -0.33 -2.12 -5.02
N VAL A 67 -1.23 -1.29 -4.49
CA VAL A 67 -1.29 -0.92 -3.07
C VAL A 67 -2.42 -1.70 -2.39
N GLY A 68 -2.51 -1.68 -1.06
CA GLY A 68 -3.58 -2.41 -0.36
C GLY A 68 -3.18 -2.95 1.01
N GLY A 69 -2.25 -2.30 1.70
CA GLY A 69 -1.83 -2.74 3.03
C GLY A 69 -0.87 -3.93 3.05
N LEU A 70 -0.24 -4.28 1.91
CA LEU A 70 0.72 -5.38 1.76
C LEU A 70 1.89 -5.30 2.78
N ARG A 71 2.26 -6.44 3.37
CA ARG A 71 3.30 -6.61 4.41
C ARG A 71 4.14 -7.86 4.19
N ASP A 72 3.55 -8.94 3.70
CA ASP A 72 4.20 -10.22 3.46
C ASP A 72 4.83 -10.25 2.06
N PRO A 73 6.17 -10.38 1.94
CA PRO A 73 6.81 -10.47 0.63
C PRO A 73 6.35 -11.68 -0.19
N LYS A 74 5.84 -12.75 0.44
CA LYS A 74 5.31 -13.91 -0.30
C LYS A 74 4.02 -13.59 -1.04
N MET A 75 3.11 -12.85 -0.40
CA MET A 75 1.89 -12.37 -1.05
C MET A 75 2.22 -11.38 -2.18
N MET A 76 3.22 -10.51 -1.96
CA MET A 76 3.71 -9.58 -2.97
C MET A 76 4.25 -10.30 -4.21
N GLU A 77 5.03 -11.37 -4.00
CA GLU A 77 5.54 -12.22 -5.08
C GLU A 77 4.37 -12.85 -5.86
N GLU A 78 3.41 -13.45 -5.16
CA GLU A 78 2.23 -14.07 -5.78
C GLU A 78 1.45 -13.07 -6.65
N VAL A 79 1.28 -11.82 -6.19
CA VAL A 79 0.58 -10.77 -6.95
C VAL A 79 1.28 -10.49 -8.30
N VAL A 80 2.61 -10.46 -8.31
CA VAL A 80 3.39 -10.20 -9.51
C VAL A 80 3.43 -11.45 -10.41
N GLU A 81 3.71 -12.62 -9.84
CA GLU A 81 3.79 -13.89 -10.57
C GLU A 81 2.46 -14.27 -11.24
N THR A 82 1.33 -14.01 -10.58
CA THR A 82 -0.01 -14.27 -11.14
C THR A 82 -0.50 -13.18 -12.10
N GLY A 83 0.30 -12.11 -12.30
CA GLY A 83 -0.04 -11.02 -13.20
C GLY A 83 -1.15 -10.12 -12.68
N LYS A 84 -1.53 -10.18 -11.40
CA LYS A 84 -2.52 -9.27 -10.79
C LYS A 84 -1.98 -7.84 -10.64
N GLY A 85 -0.67 -7.66 -10.70
CA GLY A 85 0.04 -6.39 -10.73
C GLY A 85 1.37 -6.50 -11.46
N ASP A 86 1.99 -5.38 -11.81
CA ASP A 86 3.37 -5.34 -12.33
C ASP A 86 4.38 -4.98 -11.24
N LEU A 87 3.92 -4.20 -10.26
CA LEU A 87 4.75 -3.60 -9.23
C LEU A 87 3.97 -3.56 -7.92
N ILE A 88 4.70 -3.44 -6.82
CA ILE A 88 4.13 -3.34 -5.48
C ILE A 88 4.37 -1.94 -4.94
N SER A 89 3.29 -1.30 -4.46
CA SER A 89 3.34 0.00 -3.81
C SER A 89 3.13 -0.14 -2.30
N MET A 90 4.06 0.45 -1.53
CA MET A 90 4.05 0.45 -0.07
C MET A 90 4.43 1.81 0.48
N CYS A 91 3.85 2.16 1.62
CA CYS A 91 4.15 3.40 2.35
C CYS A 91 4.47 3.12 3.82
N ARG A 92 3.46 2.73 4.61
CA ARG A 92 3.60 2.47 6.06
C ARG A 92 4.70 1.45 6.44
N PRO A 93 4.94 0.36 5.67
CA PRO A 93 6.06 -0.55 5.91
C PRO A 93 7.42 0.15 5.92
N PHE A 94 7.69 1.02 4.94
CA PHE A 94 8.96 1.75 4.84
C PHE A 94 9.13 2.81 5.93
N ILE A 95 8.04 3.38 6.44
CA ILE A 95 8.08 4.28 7.59
C ILE A 95 8.46 3.52 8.87
N ARG A 96 7.97 2.28 9.01
CA ARG A 96 8.23 1.40 10.15
C ARG A 96 9.63 0.80 10.09
N GLU A 97 10.03 0.29 8.93
CA GLU A 97 11.28 -0.39 8.65
C GLU A 97 11.93 0.22 7.40
N PRO A 98 12.75 1.27 7.55
CA PRO A 98 13.41 1.91 6.40
C PRO A 98 14.35 0.99 5.61
N ASP A 99 14.82 -0.09 6.25
CA ASP A 99 15.74 -1.08 5.66
C ASP A 99 15.02 -2.38 5.24
N LEU A 100 13.69 -2.35 5.12
CA LEU A 100 12.85 -3.52 4.88
C LEU A 100 13.26 -4.32 3.65
N ILE A 101 13.60 -3.65 2.55
CA ILE A 101 14.01 -4.33 1.31
C ILE A 101 15.34 -5.07 1.51
N ASN A 102 16.33 -4.44 2.14
CA ASN A 102 17.61 -5.10 2.41
C ASN A 102 17.45 -6.26 3.39
N ARG A 103 16.54 -6.13 4.38
CA ARG A 103 16.18 -7.21 5.30
C ARG A 103 15.65 -8.43 4.53
N TRP A 104 14.68 -8.23 3.64
CA TRP A 104 14.16 -9.30 2.78
C TRP A 104 15.24 -9.90 1.87
N LEU A 105 16.08 -9.07 1.24
CA LEU A 105 17.18 -9.53 0.38
C LEU A 105 18.26 -10.32 1.15
N SER A 106 18.42 -10.08 2.44
CA SER A 106 19.35 -10.83 3.30
C SER A 106 18.85 -12.22 3.71
N GLY A 107 17.60 -12.57 3.36
CA GLY A 107 16.97 -13.86 3.64
C GLY A 107 15.98 -13.85 4.81
N ASP A 108 15.91 -12.76 5.59
CA ASP A 108 14.80 -12.57 6.54
C ASP A 108 13.58 -12.04 5.80
N THR A 109 12.75 -12.94 5.27
CA THR A 109 11.52 -12.62 4.54
C THR A 109 10.29 -12.51 5.45
N SER A 110 10.46 -12.25 6.76
CA SER A 110 9.30 -12.07 7.63
C SER A 110 8.52 -10.80 7.27
N PRO A 111 7.18 -10.79 7.40
CA PRO A 111 6.37 -9.63 7.04
C PRO A 111 6.80 -8.36 7.77
N SER A 112 6.51 -7.19 7.18
CA SER A 112 6.74 -5.93 7.90
C SER A 112 5.93 -5.89 9.20
N THR A 113 6.58 -5.41 10.25
CA THR A 113 6.04 -5.21 11.61
C THR A 113 5.09 -4.01 11.74
N CYS A 114 4.64 -3.43 10.62
CA CYS A 114 3.73 -2.30 10.64
C CYS A 114 2.28 -2.75 10.90
N GLU A 115 1.78 -2.44 12.10
CA GLU A 115 0.44 -2.79 12.58
C GLU A 115 -0.68 -1.85 12.10
N SER A 116 -0.39 -0.96 11.15
CA SER A 116 -1.37 0.01 10.63
C SER A 116 -2.00 0.92 11.70
N CYS A 117 -1.35 1.22 12.83
CA CYS A 117 -1.92 2.01 13.94
C CYS A 117 -2.29 3.50 13.65
N ASP A 118 -2.04 3.97 12.43
CA ASP A 118 -2.20 5.37 11.97
C ASP A 118 -1.48 6.44 12.79
N GLY A 119 -0.58 6.05 13.68
CA GLY A 119 0.24 6.99 14.44
C GLY A 119 1.07 7.91 13.53
N CYS A 120 1.61 7.37 12.44
CA CYS A 120 2.38 8.15 11.47
C CYS A 120 1.54 9.28 10.81
N LEU A 121 0.28 8.98 10.44
CA LEU A 121 -0.66 9.96 9.90
C LEU A 121 -1.08 10.98 10.96
N LYS A 122 -1.35 10.52 12.20
CA LYS A 122 -1.70 11.42 13.31
C LYS A 122 -0.58 12.42 13.63
N GLU A 123 0.69 12.02 13.46
CA GLU A 123 1.81 12.95 13.61
C GLU A 123 1.80 14.03 12.52
N THR A 124 1.59 13.67 11.25
CA THR A 124 1.56 14.65 10.15
C THR A 124 0.35 15.58 10.24
N MET A 125 -0.82 15.06 10.62
CA MET A 125 -2.02 15.88 10.85
C MET A 125 -1.84 16.89 11.98
N ARG A 126 -0.95 16.62 12.94
CA ARG A 126 -0.56 17.56 14.01
C ARG A 126 0.53 18.55 13.59
N GLY A 127 0.90 18.59 12.30
CA GLY A 127 1.98 19.42 11.77
C GLY A 127 3.38 18.95 12.18
N ARG A 128 3.52 17.71 12.69
CA ARG A 128 4.82 17.15 13.08
C ARG A 128 5.44 16.35 11.92
N LYS A 129 6.75 16.14 11.99
CA LYS A 129 7.48 15.34 11.00
C LYS A 129 6.92 13.91 10.93
N LEU A 130 6.80 13.39 9.70
CA LEU A 130 6.41 12.02 9.43
C LEU A 130 7.38 11.05 10.12
N ARG A 131 6.87 10.19 10.99
CA ARG A 131 7.63 9.10 11.64
C ARG A 131 6.71 7.97 12.06
N CYS A 132 7.27 6.77 12.21
CA CYS A 132 6.59 5.72 12.96
C CYS A 132 6.48 6.14 14.43
N VAL A 133 5.38 5.81 15.11
CA VAL A 133 5.24 6.06 16.56
C VAL A 133 5.61 4.85 17.41
N GLN A 134 5.65 3.66 16.79
CA GLN A 134 5.90 2.38 17.46
C GLN A 134 7.41 2.05 17.55
N VAL A 135 8.31 3.05 17.56
CA VAL A 135 9.77 2.99 17.26
C VAL A 135 10.67 2.06 18.11
N THR A 136 10.13 1.10 18.85
CA THR A 136 10.94 -0.03 19.31
C THR A 136 11.38 -0.83 18.09
N ARG A 137 12.68 -0.78 17.78
CA ARG A 137 13.30 -1.59 16.72
C ARG A 137 13.22 -3.08 17.10
N VAL A 138 13.36 -3.94 16.09
CA VAL A 138 13.40 -5.41 16.26
C VAL A 138 14.56 -5.84 17.19
N ASP A 139 15.62 -5.03 17.29
CA ASP A 139 16.75 -5.21 18.21
C ASP A 139 16.52 -4.65 19.64
N GLY A 140 15.33 -4.16 19.95
CA GLY A 140 14.97 -3.58 21.25
C GLY A 140 15.49 -2.16 21.48
N THR A 141 16.22 -1.55 20.54
CA THR A 141 16.72 -0.19 20.71
C THR A 141 15.65 0.85 20.33
N ARG A 142 15.50 1.87 21.16
CA ARG A 142 14.63 3.02 20.86
C ARG A 142 15.39 3.93 19.90
N LYS A 143 14.79 4.27 18.76
CA LYS A 143 15.32 5.35 17.91
C LYS A 143 15.08 6.68 18.65
N GLU A 144 16.14 7.25 19.24
CA GLU A 144 16.10 8.61 19.76
C GLU A 144 15.86 9.59 18.59
N ASN A 145 15.04 10.61 18.84
CA ASN A 145 14.61 11.58 17.82
C ASN A 145 15.73 12.52 17.42
#